data_AF-A0A8H5C1X9-F1
#
_entry.id   AF-A0A8H5C1X9-F1
#
_cell.length_a   1.000
_cell.length_b   1.000
_cell.length_c   1.000
_cell.angle_alpha   90.00
_cell.angle_beta   90.00
_cell.angle_gamma   90.00
#
_symmetry.space_group_name_H-M   'P 1'
#
loop_
_entity.id
_entity.type
_entity.pdbx_description
1 polymer ?
#
loop_
_entity_poly.entity_id
_entity_poly.type
_entity_poly.pdbx_seq_one_letter_code
_entity_poly.pdbx_strand_id
1 'polypeptide(L)'
;MSSDLQWLLLRSNSSFIVKRVVEGPVFNKEPGNLRNLNSFKFSGLANPKTIDVAATPAGITITTRKPNASPNAVAPASAKTVIRPRSGGRRALGVAASVAKKGYRPDLRTNPLDTPHADQTSLGSAFCRYRNPLTAALARVSALAAAQKEPKASPPKKTRGKKAKST
;
A
#
# COMPACT_ATOMS: atom_id res chain seq x y z
N MET A 1 -14.20 -22.98 6.90
CA MET A 1 -13.89 -22.97 5.45
C MET A 1 -12.40 -22.76 5.27
N SER A 2 -11.76 -23.59 4.44
CA SER A 2 -10.34 -23.46 4.09
C SER A 2 -10.10 -22.31 3.12
N SER A 3 -8.99 -21.60 3.28
CA SER A 3 -8.59 -20.47 2.42
C SER A 3 -8.33 -20.89 0.97
N ASP A 4 -7.77 -22.07 0.75
CA ASP A 4 -7.39 -22.54 -0.59
C ASP A 4 -8.62 -22.84 -1.44
N LEU A 5 -9.63 -23.48 -0.85
CA LEU A 5 -10.92 -23.71 -1.50
C LEU A 5 -11.58 -22.37 -1.90
N GLN A 6 -11.61 -21.41 -0.98
CA GLN A 6 -12.19 -20.10 -1.26
C GLN A 6 -11.47 -19.41 -2.42
N TRP A 7 -10.15 -19.56 -2.52
CA TRP A 7 -9.37 -19.03 -3.63
C TRP A 7 -9.67 -19.73 -4.97
N LEU A 8 -9.79 -21.06 -4.99
CA LEU A 8 -10.15 -21.79 -6.21
C LEU A 8 -11.48 -21.30 -6.80
N LEU A 9 -12.44 -20.97 -5.94
CA LEU A 9 -13.72 -20.39 -6.36
C LEU A 9 -13.58 -18.94 -6.85
N LEU A 10 -12.79 -18.11 -6.16
CA LEU A 10 -12.65 -16.68 -6.46
C LEU A 10 -11.75 -16.37 -7.67
N ARG A 11 -10.74 -17.20 -7.94
CA ARG A 11 -9.66 -16.91 -8.90
C ARG A 11 -10.16 -16.54 -10.30
N SER A 12 -11.24 -17.18 -10.77
CA SER A 12 -11.82 -16.95 -12.10
C SER A 12 -13.16 -16.22 -12.08
N ASN A 13 -13.91 -16.30 -10.98
CA ASN A 13 -15.35 -15.94 -10.94
C ASN A 13 -15.66 -14.72 -10.06
N SER A 14 -14.64 -13.99 -9.60
CA SER A 14 -14.83 -12.78 -8.78
C SER A 14 -15.25 -11.57 -9.63
N SER A 15 -16.27 -10.84 -9.18
CA SER A 15 -16.73 -9.59 -9.81
C SER A 15 -15.71 -8.44 -9.73
N PHE A 16 -14.73 -8.57 -8.84
CA PHE A 16 -13.67 -7.58 -8.66
C PHE A 16 -12.52 -7.72 -9.68
N ILE A 17 -12.53 -8.78 -10.49
CA ILE A 17 -11.51 -9.03 -11.50
C ILE A 17 -11.65 -8.03 -12.65
N VAL A 18 -10.52 -7.42 -13.01
CA VAL A 18 -10.43 -6.48 -14.13
C VAL A 18 -9.33 -6.96 -15.08
N LYS A 19 -9.77 -7.46 -16.24
CA LYS A 19 -8.90 -7.84 -17.36
C LYS A 19 -8.93 -6.73 -18.40
N ARG A 20 -7.85 -5.93 -18.49
CA ARG A 20 -7.75 -4.83 -19.48
C ARG A 20 -6.78 -5.12 -20.62
N VAL A 21 -5.72 -5.87 -20.34
CA VAL A 21 -4.66 -6.16 -21.30
C VAL A 21 -4.68 -7.66 -21.56
N VAL A 22 -4.63 -8.06 -22.83
CA VAL A 22 -4.67 -9.48 -23.25
C VAL A 22 -3.46 -10.24 -22.71
N GLU A 23 -2.27 -9.64 -22.82
CA GLU A 23 -0.96 -10.20 -22.39
C GLU A 23 -0.49 -9.68 -21.02
N GLY A 24 -1.37 -9.03 -20.25
CA GLY A 24 -1.00 -8.30 -19.04
C GLY A 24 -1.38 -8.97 -17.72
N PRO A 25 -0.84 -8.48 -16.58
CA PRO A 25 -1.24 -8.95 -15.27
C PRO A 25 -2.74 -8.72 -15.03
N VAL A 26 -3.41 -9.74 -14.49
CA VAL A 26 -4.84 -9.63 -14.12
C VAL A 26 -4.94 -8.88 -12.79
N PHE A 27 -5.72 -7.80 -12.79
CA PHE A 27 -5.95 -7.00 -11.61
C PHE A 27 -7.22 -7.43 -10.87
N ASN A 28 -7.24 -7.19 -9.56
CA ASN A 28 -8.39 -7.43 -8.71
C ASN A 28 -8.56 -6.25 -7.75
N LYS A 29 -9.77 -5.68 -7.72
CA LYS A 29 -10.13 -4.47 -6.94
C LYS A 29 -10.77 -4.77 -5.58
N GLU A 30 -10.68 -6.00 -5.09
CA GLU A 30 -11.25 -6.37 -3.81
C GLU A 30 -10.63 -5.60 -2.62
N PRO A 31 -11.43 -5.33 -1.57
CA PRO A 31 -10.93 -4.68 -0.36
C PRO A 31 -9.87 -5.55 0.34
N GLY A 32 -8.83 -4.92 0.90
CA GLY A 32 -7.72 -5.65 1.55
C GLY A 32 -6.65 -6.21 0.61
N ASN A 33 -6.78 -6.02 -0.70
CA ASN A 33 -5.71 -6.36 -1.64
C ASN A 33 -4.69 -5.22 -1.77
N LEU A 34 -3.49 -5.39 -1.24
CA LEU A 34 -2.48 -4.33 -1.17
C LEU A 34 -1.88 -3.95 -2.52
N ARG A 35 -1.71 -4.92 -3.43
CA ARG A 35 -1.06 -4.73 -4.74
C ARG A 35 -2.05 -4.70 -5.91
N ASN A 36 -3.34 -4.91 -5.63
CA ASN A 36 -4.41 -5.02 -6.62
C ASN A 36 -4.18 -6.12 -7.67
N LEU A 37 -3.33 -7.11 -7.39
CA LEU A 37 -3.05 -8.25 -8.27
C LEU A 37 -4.01 -9.40 -7.97
N ASN A 38 -4.45 -10.11 -9.00
CA ASN A 38 -5.25 -11.33 -8.82
C ASN A 38 -4.35 -12.50 -8.40
N SER A 39 -3.98 -12.55 -7.12
CA SER A 39 -3.13 -13.60 -6.54
C SER A 39 -3.60 -13.94 -5.12
N PHE A 40 -3.51 -15.23 -4.77
CA PHE A 40 -3.90 -15.73 -3.46
C PHE A 40 -3.21 -15.00 -2.31
N LYS A 41 -1.91 -14.73 -2.46
CA LYS A 41 -1.07 -14.06 -1.45
C LYS A 41 -1.65 -12.71 -1.04
N PHE A 42 -2.16 -11.94 -2.00
CA PHE A 42 -2.69 -10.60 -1.74
C PHE A 42 -4.19 -10.56 -1.55
N SER A 43 -4.89 -11.70 -1.63
CA SER A 43 -6.34 -11.70 -1.54
C SER A 43 -6.82 -11.30 -0.14
N GLY A 44 -7.76 -10.36 -0.08
CA GLY A 44 -8.36 -9.90 1.18
C GLY A 44 -9.53 -10.78 1.65
N LEU A 45 -10.20 -11.44 0.70
CA LEU A 45 -11.40 -12.25 0.93
C LEU A 45 -11.08 -13.71 1.28
N ALA A 46 -10.08 -14.30 0.61
CA ALA A 46 -9.71 -15.71 0.80
C ALA A 46 -8.89 -15.94 2.08
N ASN A 47 -8.14 -14.93 2.53
CA ASN A 47 -7.23 -15.08 3.65
C ASN A 47 -7.91 -14.80 5.00
N PRO A 48 -7.60 -15.57 6.06
CA PRO A 48 -8.16 -15.35 7.39
C PRO A 48 -7.61 -14.07 8.05
N LYS A 49 -6.35 -13.73 7.77
CA LYS A 49 -5.69 -12.50 8.22
C LYS A 49 -5.54 -11.56 7.04
N THR A 50 -5.97 -10.31 7.20
CA THR A 50 -5.94 -9.32 6.12
C THR A 50 -5.49 -7.97 6.67
N ILE A 51 -4.69 -7.25 5.88
CA ILE A 51 -4.29 -5.87 6.13
C ILE A 51 -4.85 -5.06 4.97
N ASP A 52 -5.78 -4.17 5.27
CA ASP A 52 -6.31 -3.21 4.33
C ASP A 52 -5.77 -1.82 4.63
N VAL A 53 -5.48 -1.06 3.58
CA VAL A 53 -5.01 0.31 3.65
C VAL A 53 -5.86 1.13 2.71
N ALA A 54 -6.65 2.04 3.24
CA ALA A 54 -7.52 2.90 2.48
C ALA A 54 -7.26 4.37 2.81
N ALA A 55 -7.40 5.23 1.81
CA ALA A 55 -7.52 6.66 2.04
C ALA A 55 -8.95 6.98 2.47
N THR A 56 -9.09 7.85 3.46
CA THR A 56 -10.34 8.33 4.05
C THR A 56 -10.21 9.86 4.13
N PRO A 57 -11.30 10.65 4.10
CA PRO A 57 -11.21 12.10 4.34
C PRO A 57 -10.47 12.45 5.64
N ALA A 58 -10.58 11.60 6.66
CA ALA A 58 -9.87 11.72 7.93
C ALA A 58 -8.38 11.30 7.89
N GLY A 59 -7.84 10.93 6.72
CA GLY A 59 -6.44 10.53 6.52
C GLY A 59 -6.26 9.12 5.97
N ILE A 60 -5.31 8.36 6.52
CA ILE A 60 -5.03 6.97 6.07
C ILE A 60 -5.55 6.02 7.13
N THR A 61 -6.46 5.11 6.74
CA THR A 61 -6.99 4.09 7.63
C THR A 61 -6.31 2.75 7.32
N ILE A 62 -5.66 2.17 8.32
CA ILE A 62 -5.14 0.81 8.24
C ILE A 62 -6.09 -0.08 9.04
N THR A 63 -6.73 -1.01 8.34
CA THR A 63 -7.66 -1.97 8.92
C THR A 63 -7.00 -3.34 8.96
N THR A 64 -7.10 -4.03 10.08
CA THR A 64 -6.60 -5.40 10.24
C THR A 64 -7.72 -6.30 10.76
N ARG A 65 -7.67 -7.59 10.43
CA ARG A 65 -8.62 -8.55 10.99
C ARG A 65 -8.12 -9.08 12.34
N LYS A 66 -8.97 -9.16 13.35
CA LYS A 66 -8.60 -9.72 14.65
C LYS A 66 -8.29 -11.21 14.47
N PRO A 67 -7.19 -11.73 15.05
CA PRO A 67 -6.77 -13.12 14.84
C PRO A 67 -7.78 -14.14 15.37
N ASN A 68 -8.48 -13.80 16.47
CA ASN A 68 -9.43 -14.69 17.14
C ASN A 68 -10.90 -14.35 16.82
N ALA A 69 -11.17 -13.54 15.80
CA ALA A 69 -12.53 -13.27 15.38
C ALA A 69 -13.11 -14.43 14.59
N SER A 70 -14.42 -14.67 14.73
CA SER A 70 -15.08 -15.71 13.94
C SER A 70 -15.00 -15.39 12.43
N PRO A 71 -14.88 -16.41 11.57
CA PRO A 71 -14.85 -16.21 10.12
C PRO A 71 -16.08 -15.48 9.57
N ASN A 72 -17.23 -15.65 10.23
CA ASN A 72 -18.52 -15.09 9.83
C ASN A 72 -18.75 -13.68 10.39
N ALA A 73 -17.95 -13.25 11.38
CA ALA A 73 -18.01 -11.89 11.88
C ALA A 73 -17.38 -10.92 10.87
N VAL A 74 -18.15 -9.89 10.51
CA VAL A 74 -17.71 -8.86 9.55
C VAL A 74 -17.26 -7.60 10.31
N ALA A 75 -18.20 -6.80 10.81
CA ALA A 75 -17.89 -5.56 11.50
C ALA A 75 -17.02 -5.74 12.76
N PRO A 76 -17.37 -6.62 13.73
CA PRO A 76 -16.60 -6.73 14.97
C PRO A 76 -15.25 -7.46 14.80
N ALA A 77 -15.05 -8.14 13.66
CA ALA A 77 -13.81 -8.82 13.33
C ALA A 77 -12.70 -7.86 12.88
N SER A 78 -13.03 -6.62 12.53
CA SER A 78 -12.05 -5.64 12.06
C SER A 78 -11.55 -4.75 13.21
N ALA A 79 -10.27 -4.38 13.16
CA ALA A 79 -9.63 -3.40 14.02
C ALA A 79 -9.04 -2.30 13.12
N LYS A 80 -9.41 -1.04 13.37
CA LYS A 80 -9.03 0.10 12.53
C LYS A 80 -8.05 1.00 13.27
N THR A 81 -7.03 1.46 12.57
CA THR A 81 -6.10 2.48 13.05
C THR A 81 -6.13 3.64 12.05
N VAL A 82 -6.53 4.82 12.53
CA VAL A 82 -6.67 6.01 11.69
C VAL A 82 -5.47 6.92 11.90
N ILE A 83 -4.77 7.23 10.81
CA ILE A 83 -3.65 8.16 10.78
C ILE A 83 -4.17 9.49 10.24
N ARG A 84 -4.20 10.51 11.11
CA ARG A 84 -4.65 11.86 10.72
C ARG A 84 -3.73 12.47 9.65
N PRO A 85 -4.21 13.33 8.74
CA PRO A 85 -3.40 13.88 7.64
C PRO A 85 -2.19 14.68 8.15
N ARG A 86 -2.36 15.42 9.26
CA ARG A 86 -1.29 16.19 9.94
C ARG A 86 -0.18 15.34 10.57
N SER A 87 -0.30 14.02 10.59
CA SER A 87 0.65 13.12 11.27
C SER A 87 1.99 12.98 10.54
N GLY A 88 2.04 13.35 9.25
CA GLY A 88 3.22 13.22 8.41
C GLY A 88 3.48 11.79 7.90
N GLY A 89 4.12 11.68 6.73
CA GLY A 89 4.36 10.39 6.06
C GLY A 89 5.23 9.41 6.85
N ARG A 90 6.20 9.90 7.64
CA ARG A 90 7.05 9.05 8.50
C ARG A 90 6.23 8.27 9.53
N ARG A 91 5.24 8.91 10.15
CA ARG A 91 4.35 8.26 11.12
C ARG A 91 3.47 7.22 10.45
N ALA A 92 2.90 7.53 9.28
CA ALA A 92 2.08 6.58 8.53
C ALA A 92 2.85 5.31 8.16
N LEU A 93 4.08 5.47 7.66
CA LEU A 93 4.98 4.35 7.35
C LEU A 93 5.38 3.59 8.62
N GLY A 94 5.64 4.28 9.73
CA GLY A 94 5.96 3.64 11.00
C GLY A 94 4.83 2.74 11.53
N VAL A 95 3.57 3.21 11.44
CA VAL A 95 2.40 2.43 11.87
C VAL A 95 2.21 1.20 10.96
N ALA A 96 2.29 1.37 9.64
CA ALA A 96 2.19 0.24 8.70
C ALA A 96 3.34 -0.77 8.88
N ALA A 97 4.57 -0.28 9.11
CA ALA A 97 5.72 -1.14 9.43
C ALA A 97 5.49 -1.91 10.73
N SER A 98 4.85 -1.32 11.74
CA SER A 98 4.62 -1.99 13.02
C SER A 98 3.76 -3.25 12.89
N VAL A 99 2.73 -3.22 12.03
CA VAL A 99 1.88 -4.39 11.75
C VAL A 99 2.69 -5.50 11.10
N ALA A 100 3.55 -5.13 10.14
CA ALA A 100 4.46 -6.07 9.51
C ALA A 100 5.47 -6.63 10.52
N LYS A 101 6.09 -5.80 11.37
CA LYS A 101 7.11 -6.18 12.36
C LYS A 101 6.60 -7.13 13.43
N LYS A 102 5.35 -6.95 13.90
CA LYS A 102 4.68 -7.81 14.89
C LYS A 102 4.42 -9.26 14.42
N GLY A 103 4.77 -9.61 13.19
CA GLY A 103 4.62 -10.98 12.67
C GLY A 103 3.19 -11.35 12.31
N TYR A 104 2.28 -10.37 12.17
CA TYR A 104 0.87 -10.64 11.87
C TYR A 104 0.68 -11.36 10.52
N ARG A 105 1.42 -10.93 9.48
CA ARG A 105 1.53 -11.56 8.15
C ARG A 105 2.95 -11.43 7.60
N PRO A 106 3.86 -12.35 7.93
CA PRO A 106 5.26 -12.26 7.51
C PRO A 106 5.43 -12.49 6.00
N ASP A 107 4.49 -13.19 5.36
CA ASP A 107 4.44 -13.45 3.92
C ASP A 107 4.34 -12.17 3.06
N LEU A 108 3.69 -11.12 3.58
CA LEU A 108 3.54 -9.83 2.91
C LEU A 108 4.81 -8.96 2.97
N ARG A 109 5.85 -9.44 3.66
CA ARG A 109 7.18 -8.85 3.61
C ARG A 109 7.81 -9.24 2.29
N THR A 110 8.42 -8.26 1.62
CA THR A 110 9.21 -8.53 0.42
C THR A 110 10.42 -9.35 0.85
N ASN A 111 10.55 -10.56 0.29
CA ASN A 111 11.75 -11.34 0.51
C ASN A 111 12.88 -10.66 -0.29
N PRO A 112 14.07 -10.43 0.27
CA PRO A 112 15.18 -9.84 -0.47
C PRO A 112 15.54 -10.60 -1.76
N LEU A 113 15.17 -11.88 -1.85
CA LEU A 113 15.36 -12.73 -3.01
C LEU A 113 14.32 -12.54 -4.12
N ASP A 114 13.17 -11.92 -3.81
CA ASP A 114 12.06 -11.73 -4.77
C ASP A 114 12.13 -10.38 -5.52
N THR A 115 13.05 -9.49 -5.16
CA THR A 115 13.24 -8.25 -5.91
C THR A 115 13.99 -8.54 -7.20
N PRO A 116 13.43 -8.27 -8.41
CA PRO A 116 14.27 -8.19 -9.59
C PRO A 116 15.34 -7.13 -9.29
N HIS A 117 16.59 -7.48 -9.55
CA HIS A 117 17.72 -6.56 -9.42
C HIS A 117 17.39 -5.32 -10.26
N ALA A 118 16.90 -4.25 -9.61
CA ALA A 118 16.71 -3.00 -10.30
C ALA A 118 18.10 -2.52 -10.73
N ASP A 119 18.29 -2.38 -12.04
CA ASP A 119 19.54 -1.88 -12.64
C ASP A 119 20.04 -0.66 -11.86
N GLN A 120 21.25 -0.78 -11.31
CA GLN A 120 21.92 0.21 -10.48
C GLN A 120 22.57 1.35 -11.28
N THR A 121 22.24 1.52 -12.56
CA THR A 121 22.84 2.56 -13.39
C THR A 121 21.87 3.72 -13.58
N SER A 122 22.02 4.77 -12.74
CA SER A 122 21.94 6.19 -13.15
C SER A 122 21.58 7.20 -12.05
N LEU A 123 21.54 6.88 -10.76
CA LEU A 123 21.41 7.91 -9.71
C LEU A 123 22.30 7.60 -8.51
N GLY A 124 23.33 8.42 -8.33
CA GLY A 124 24.46 8.22 -7.41
C GLY A 124 24.09 7.97 -5.95
N SER A 125 24.81 7.00 -5.37
CA SER A 125 25.47 6.97 -4.05
C SER A 125 24.91 7.70 -2.82
N ALA A 126 23.60 7.97 -2.72
CA ALA A 126 22.99 8.51 -1.49
C ALA A 126 21.75 7.75 -1.00
N PHE A 127 21.35 6.66 -1.64
CA PHE A 127 20.16 5.88 -1.24
C PHE A 127 20.46 4.65 -0.36
N CYS A 128 21.72 4.49 0.09
CA CYS A 128 22.16 3.33 0.89
C CYS A 128 21.81 3.41 2.40
N ARG A 129 20.72 4.09 2.77
CA ARG A 129 20.22 4.10 4.15
C ARG A 129 18.70 3.99 4.19
N TYR A 130 18.14 2.80 3.95
CA TYR A 130 17.09 2.26 4.82
C TYR A 130 16.89 0.76 4.61
N ARG A 131 17.40 -0.01 5.56
CA ARG A 131 17.11 -1.40 5.85
C ARG A 131 15.63 -1.57 6.21
N ASN A 132 14.74 -1.60 5.22
CA ASN A 132 13.42 -2.24 5.34
C ASN A 132 13.02 -2.75 3.97
N PRO A 133 12.91 -4.07 3.73
CA PRO A 133 12.24 -4.55 2.53
C PRO A 133 10.85 -3.91 2.50
N LEU A 134 10.57 -3.11 1.48
CA LEU A 134 9.30 -2.38 1.36
C LEU A 134 8.17 -3.40 1.25
N THR A 135 7.52 -3.68 2.38
CA THR A 135 6.34 -4.55 2.43
C THR A 135 5.23 -3.94 1.57
N ALA A 136 4.36 -4.78 1.00
CA ALA A 136 3.28 -4.30 0.14
C ALA A 136 2.40 -3.22 0.81
N ALA A 137 2.24 -3.30 2.14
CA ALA A 137 1.52 -2.31 2.93
C ALA A 137 2.24 -0.95 2.97
N LEU A 138 3.57 -0.95 3.13
CA LEU A 138 4.37 0.28 3.11
C LEU A 138 4.29 0.99 1.77
N ALA A 139 4.42 0.23 0.67
CA ALA A 139 4.31 0.77 -0.68
C ALA A 139 2.94 1.44 -0.94
N ARG A 140 1.86 0.82 -0.45
CA ARG A 140 0.51 1.37 -0.57
C ARG A 140 0.33 2.62 0.29
N VAL A 141 0.80 2.62 1.55
CA VAL A 141 0.77 3.81 2.41
C VAL A 141 1.57 4.95 1.80
N SER A 142 2.77 4.71 1.26
CA SER A 142 3.55 5.75 0.60
C SER A 142 2.85 6.30 -0.63
N ALA A 143 2.20 5.45 -1.43
CA ALA A 143 1.43 5.88 -2.60
C ALA A 143 0.24 6.77 -2.20
N LEU A 144 -0.52 6.37 -1.16
CA LEU A 144 -1.62 7.18 -0.65
C LEU A 144 -1.15 8.50 -0.03
N ALA A 145 -0.04 8.48 0.72
CA ALA A 145 0.55 9.68 1.29
C ALA A 145 1.07 10.64 0.21
N ALA A 146 1.60 10.10 -0.90
CA ALA A 146 2.00 10.90 -2.05
C ALA A 146 0.78 11.50 -2.77
N ALA A 147 -0.29 10.71 -2.95
CA ALA A 147 -1.52 11.16 -3.60
C ALA A 147 -2.25 12.25 -2.81
N GLN A 148 -2.19 12.22 -1.47
CA GLN A 148 -2.78 13.25 -0.60
C GLN A 148 -1.98 14.55 -0.55
N LYS A 149 -0.75 14.56 -1.06
CA LYS A 149 0.09 15.74 -1.04
C LYS A 149 -0.19 16.57 -2.28
N GLU A 150 -0.80 17.73 -2.09
CA GLU A 150 -0.95 18.68 -3.19
C GLU A 150 0.43 19.11 -3.70
N PRO A 151 0.62 19.20 -5.04
CA PRO A 151 1.84 19.75 -5.60
C PRO A 151 1.98 21.19 -5.10
N LYS A 152 3.10 21.49 -4.43
CA LYS A 152 3.39 22.87 -4.03
C LYS A 152 3.42 23.73 -5.29
N ALA A 153 2.64 24.82 -5.29
CA ALA A 153 2.72 25.82 -6.34
C ALA A 153 4.18 26.24 -6.52
N SER A 154 4.62 26.32 -7.78
CA SER A 154 5.97 26.78 -8.10
C SER A 154 6.16 28.17 -7.49
N PRO A 155 7.27 28.41 -6.77
CA PRO A 155 7.51 29.73 -6.21
C PRO A 155 7.54 30.77 -7.33
N PRO A 156 6.98 31.97 -7.11
CA PRO A 156 6.97 33.01 -8.13
C PRO A 156 8.41 33.30 -8.56
N LYS A 157 8.63 33.32 -9.88
CA LYS A 157 9.96 33.59 -10.47
C LYS A 157 10.35 35.02 -10.09
N LYS A 158 11.29 35.18 -9.15
CA LYS A 158 11.86 36.48 -8.83
C LYS A 158 12.47 37.07 -10.09
N THR A 159 12.06 38.28 -10.48
CA THR A 159 12.77 39.03 -11.53
C THR A 159 14.19 39.30 -11.02
N ARG A 160 15.20 38.85 -11.76
CA ARG A 160 16.61 39.04 -11.41
C ARG A 160 17.28 39.86 -12.50
N GLY A 161 18.01 40.92 -12.12
CA GLY A 161 18.74 41.81 -13.03
C GLY A 161 18.00 43.11 -13.37
N LYS A 162 18.46 43.81 -14.43
CA LYS A 162 17.99 45.14 -14.86
C LYS A 162 16.46 45.29 -15.02
N LYS A 163 15.72 44.18 -15.18
CA LYS A 163 14.25 44.14 -15.29
C LYS A 163 13.49 44.46 -13.99
N ALA A 164 14.17 44.66 -12.85
CA ALA A 164 13.56 45.16 -11.62
C ALA A 164 13.62 46.70 -11.49
N LYS A 165 14.34 47.41 -12.36
CA LYS A 165 14.55 48.87 -12.29
C LYS A 165 13.65 49.69 -13.26
N SER A 166 12.75 49.05 -14.00
CA SER A 166 11.91 49.70 -15.02
C SER A 166 10.41 49.70 -14.70
N THR A 167 10.06 49.72 -13.41
CA THR A 167 8.69 49.93 -12.92
C THR A 167 8.69 51.14 -12.00
#